data_AF-A0A661SSE8-F1
#
_entry.id   AF-A0A661SSE8-F1
#
_cell.length_a   1.000
_cell.length_b   1.000
_cell.length_c   1.000
_cell.angle_alpha   90.00
_cell.angle_beta   90.00
_cell.angle_gamma   90.00
#
_symmetry.space_group_name_H-M   'P 1'
#
loop_
_entity.id
_entity.type
_entity.pdbx_description
1 polymer ?
#
loop_
_entity_poly.entity_id
_entity_poly.type
_entity_poly.pdbx_seq_one_letter_code
_entity_poly.pdbx_strand_id
1 'polypeptide(L)'
;MSDELKSKLVDLNDKLSPEIRDDCVIIIHPEFRFDKSFSIKNRNTEDIIEDVNQFLKIKYTKGYCLYYENHTEFLISLSDSDFADSLVRSNFIIEGKFDDDIISYEVGYISDQFFEFIDNTLNFDYSQSELVTLKIYNVNKILKIRFDDEDYSDKATGIAKSIIFEISYKTDIYLKLLDISAVKKDEEHSSKDLSEHGKLIDNKILPSRYDKDLIQYYYRAIQMIPSEFQYLAFYQVLECIFDEVFLSETIQDLRRVIESSWFNTNKDENMEELIKIFERYSRSKNDREKTRIVLDKYFKGQVRKEAYYLSNRDITNILKKLKKIKKEDDLNDLQKLADIIYDYRCKCTHSNRAFPFRTEFQGSSEELEIYISLIKKIAEKIIINYHNKES
;
A
#
# COMPACT_ATOMS: atom_id res chain seq x y z
N MET A 1 -28.43 31.27 -29.26
CA MET A 1 -27.63 30.17 -28.70
C MET A 1 -26.73 30.64 -27.57
N SER A 2 -25.92 31.69 -27.76
CA SER A 2 -24.97 32.16 -26.74
C SER A 2 -25.61 32.55 -25.39
N ASP A 3 -26.68 33.35 -25.40
CA ASP A 3 -27.28 33.84 -24.16
C ASP A 3 -28.13 32.78 -23.44
N GLU A 4 -28.77 31.90 -24.22
CA GLU A 4 -29.51 30.74 -23.70
C GLU A 4 -28.56 29.74 -23.02
N LEU A 5 -27.43 29.42 -23.66
CA LEU A 5 -26.41 28.53 -23.09
C LEU A 5 -25.84 29.13 -21.81
N LYS A 6 -25.49 30.42 -21.79
CA LYS A 6 -25.02 31.11 -20.57
C LYS A 6 -26.04 31.02 -19.44
N SER A 7 -27.32 31.29 -19.71
CA SER A 7 -28.39 31.20 -18.72
C SER A 7 -28.47 29.79 -18.13
N LYS A 8 -28.52 28.75 -18.99
CA LYS A 8 -28.60 27.36 -18.54
C LYS A 8 -27.37 26.91 -17.73
N LEU A 9 -26.18 27.43 -18.05
CA LEU A 9 -24.95 27.13 -17.30
C LEU A 9 -24.94 27.79 -15.91
N VAL A 10 -25.42 29.02 -15.79
CA VAL A 10 -25.59 29.68 -14.49
C VAL A 10 -26.67 28.98 -13.66
N ASP A 11 -27.76 28.53 -14.27
CA ASP A 11 -28.80 27.74 -13.60
C ASP A 11 -28.28 26.38 -13.12
N LEU A 12 -27.30 25.80 -13.81
CA LEU A 12 -26.67 24.53 -13.43
C LEU A 12 -25.84 24.66 -12.14
N ASN A 13 -25.11 25.77 -11.99
CA ASN A 13 -24.34 26.09 -10.79
C ASN A 13 -24.09 27.60 -10.74
N ASP A 14 -24.62 28.25 -9.69
CA ASP A 14 -24.61 29.70 -9.49
C ASP A 14 -23.21 30.29 -9.29
N LYS A 15 -22.22 29.44 -8.95
CA LYS A 15 -20.81 29.83 -8.84
C LYS A 15 -20.12 29.95 -10.19
N LEU A 16 -20.73 29.51 -11.29
CA LEU A 16 -20.11 29.57 -12.62
C LEU A 16 -20.16 30.98 -13.18
N SER A 17 -19.04 31.41 -13.77
CA SER A 17 -18.99 32.59 -14.63
C SER A 17 -18.65 32.16 -16.06
N PRO A 18 -19.66 31.78 -16.87
CA PRO A 18 -19.43 31.32 -18.24
C PRO A 18 -19.14 32.49 -19.19
N GLU A 19 -18.02 32.44 -19.88
CA GLU A 19 -17.66 33.37 -20.96
C GLU A 19 -17.69 32.66 -22.30
N ILE A 20 -18.28 33.29 -23.32
CA ILE A 20 -18.26 32.73 -24.69
C ILE A 20 -17.23 33.54 -25.49
N ARG A 21 -16.25 32.84 -26.05
CA ARG A 21 -15.21 33.43 -26.89
C ARG A 21 -15.04 32.55 -28.13
N ASP A 22 -15.13 33.16 -29.32
CA ASP A 22 -15.03 32.46 -30.60
C ASP A 22 -15.96 31.22 -30.67
N ASP A 23 -15.37 30.04 -30.83
CA ASP A 23 -16.04 28.74 -30.94
C ASP A 23 -16.01 27.93 -29.62
N CYS A 24 -15.78 28.56 -28.46
CA CYS A 24 -15.76 27.89 -27.16
C CYS A 24 -16.54 28.63 -26.05
N VAL A 25 -16.99 27.86 -25.07
CA VAL A 25 -17.44 28.38 -23.77
C VAL A 25 -16.36 28.10 -22.73
N ILE A 26 -15.95 29.15 -22.04
CA ILE A 26 -14.95 29.14 -20.98
C ILE A 26 -15.71 29.18 -19.66
N ILE A 27 -15.51 28.16 -18.83
CA ILE A 27 -16.09 28.06 -17.50
C ILE A 27 -15.04 28.49 -16.48
N ILE A 28 -15.33 29.59 -15.79
CA ILE A 28 -14.57 30.08 -14.65
C ILE A 28 -15.30 29.60 -13.39
N HIS A 29 -14.64 28.75 -12.59
CA HIS A 29 -15.18 28.25 -11.33
C HIS A 29 -14.26 28.68 -10.18
N PRO A 30 -14.77 29.32 -9.11
CA PRO A 30 -13.92 29.92 -8.07
C PRO A 30 -13.09 28.91 -7.27
N GLU A 31 -13.53 27.64 -7.22
CA GLU A 31 -12.77 26.56 -6.56
C GLU A 31 -11.69 25.94 -7.46
N PHE A 32 -11.76 26.16 -8.78
CA PHE A 32 -10.73 25.72 -9.72
C PHE A 32 -9.75 26.88 -9.96
N ARG A 33 -8.46 26.56 -10.02
CA ARG A 33 -7.41 27.58 -10.27
C ARG A 33 -7.17 27.86 -11.75
N PHE A 34 -7.98 27.27 -12.62
CA PHE A 34 -7.87 27.38 -14.07
C PHE A 34 -9.25 27.48 -14.70
N ASP A 35 -9.27 28.05 -15.90
CA ASP A 35 -10.47 28.19 -16.71
C ASP A 35 -10.57 26.98 -17.65
N LYS A 36 -11.73 26.31 -17.67
CA LYS A 36 -11.96 25.15 -18.55
C LYS A 36 -12.70 25.58 -19.82
N SER A 37 -12.14 25.27 -20.98
CA SER A 37 -12.80 25.55 -22.26
C SER A 37 -13.53 24.33 -22.83
N PHE A 38 -14.72 24.54 -23.38
CA PHE A 38 -15.52 23.54 -24.07
C PHE A 38 -15.83 24.02 -25.48
N SER A 39 -15.52 23.22 -26.50
CA SER A 39 -15.81 23.57 -27.88
C SER A 39 -17.31 23.55 -28.14
N ILE A 40 -17.82 24.61 -28.79
CA ILE A 40 -19.21 24.78 -29.22
C ILE A 40 -19.38 24.30 -30.67
N LYS A 41 -18.27 24.17 -31.42
CA LYS A 41 -18.30 23.91 -32.86
C LYS A 41 -18.99 22.59 -33.17
N ASN A 42 -20.07 22.66 -33.96
CA ASN A 42 -20.89 21.51 -34.38
C ASN A 42 -21.55 20.74 -33.23
N ARG A 43 -21.75 21.35 -32.05
CA ARG A 43 -22.42 20.73 -30.90
C ARG A 43 -23.70 21.46 -30.56
N ASN A 44 -24.69 20.73 -30.05
CA ASN A 44 -25.92 21.35 -29.55
C ASN A 44 -25.70 21.88 -28.11
N THR A 45 -26.66 22.63 -27.59
CA THR A 45 -26.56 23.27 -26.26
C THR A 45 -26.61 22.24 -25.14
N GLU A 46 -27.40 21.18 -25.32
CA GLU A 46 -27.60 20.09 -24.37
C GLU A 46 -26.31 19.29 -24.14
N ASP A 47 -25.57 18.97 -25.19
CA ASP A 47 -24.30 18.24 -25.14
C ASP A 47 -23.26 19.03 -24.36
N ILE A 48 -23.20 20.35 -24.56
CA ILE A 48 -22.26 21.23 -23.84
C ILE A 48 -22.62 21.31 -22.37
N ILE A 49 -23.92 21.44 -22.05
CA ILE A 49 -24.39 21.45 -20.66
C ILE A 49 -24.06 20.14 -19.97
N GLU A 50 -24.22 19.00 -20.65
CA GLU A 50 -23.88 17.69 -20.10
C GLU A 50 -22.38 17.56 -19.84
N ASP A 51 -21.51 18.00 -20.75
CA ASP A 51 -20.06 18.05 -20.52
C ASP A 51 -19.68 18.92 -19.31
N VAL A 52 -20.29 20.12 -19.20
CA VAL A 52 -20.03 21.00 -18.04
C VAL A 52 -20.55 20.35 -16.76
N ASN A 53 -21.72 19.72 -16.80
CA ASN A 53 -22.28 18.99 -15.66
C ASN A 53 -21.37 17.83 -15.24
N GLN A 54 -20.79 17.09 -16.19
CA GLN A 54 -19.79 16.06 -15.92
C GLN A 54 -18.53 16.64 -15.31
N PHE A 55 -18.01 17.75 -15.85
CA PHE A 55 -16.86 18.45 -15.30
C PHE A 55 -17.08 18.90 -13.85
N LEU A 56 -18.27 19.41 -13.50
CA LEU A 56 -18.61 19.83 -12.14
C LEU A 56 -18.67 18.67 -11.13
N LYS A 57 -18.88 17.44 -11.62
CA LYS A 57 -18.85 16.22 -10.78
C LYS A 57 -17.43 15.77 -10.46
N ILE A 58 -16.43 16.24 -11.20
CA ILE A 58 -15.02 15.96 -10.92
C ILE A 58 -14.62 16.64 -9.62
N LYS A 59 -13.92 15.91 -8.76
CA LYS A 59 -13.33 16.43 -7.54
C LYS A 59 -11.85 16.12 -7.52
N TYR A 60 -11.05 17.16 -7.45
CA TYR A 60 -9.60 17.06 -7.43
C TYR A 60 -9.08 17.38 -6.04
N THR A 61 -8.47 16.39 -5.39
CA THR A 61 -7.65 16.60 -4.19
C THR A 61 -6.26 16.98 -4.66
N LYS A 62 -5.92 18.27 -4.50
CA LYS A 62 -4.70 18.86 -5.06
C LYS A 62 -3.45 18.03 -4.77
N GLY A 63 -2.76 17.62 -5.82
CA GLY A 63 -1.51 16.87 -5.76
C GLY A 63 -1.66 15.40 -5.36
N TYR A 64 -2.88 14.90 -5.20
CA TYR A 64 -3.12 13.60 -4.59
C TYR A 64 -3.94 12.65 -5.48
N CYS A 65 -5.20 13.01 -5.78
CA CYS A 65 -6.08 12.16 -6.56
C CYS A 65 -7.23 12.93 -7.20
N LEU A 66 -7.80 12.34 -8.24
CA LEU A 66 -9.01 12.80 -8.90
C LEU A 66 -10.14 11.80 -8.64
N TYR A 67 -11.29 12.28 -8.19
CA TYR A 67 -12.51 11.50 -8.12
C TYR A 67 -13.44 11.90 -9.25
N TYR A 68 -13.91 10.92 -10.02
CA TYR A 68 -14.87 11.11 -11.09
C TYR A 68 -15.81 9.92 -11.21
N GLU A 69 -17.11 10.22 -11.32
CA GLU A 69 -18.21 9.25 -11.34
C GLU A 69 -18.21 8.31 -10.13
N ASN A 70 -17.48 7.20 -10.24
CA ASN A 70 -17.43 6.11 -9.29
C ASN A 70 -16.00 5.54 -9.11
N HIS A 71 -14.98 6.31 -9.51
CA HIS A 71 -13.59 5.91 -9.29
C HIS A 71 -12.73 7.06 -8.75
N THR A 72 -11.73 6.67 -7.98
CA THR A 72 -10.64 7.54 -7.54
C THR A 72 -9.39 7.16 -8.31
N GLU A 73 -8.77 8.13 -8.96
CA GLU A 73 -7.56 7.98 -9.75
C GLU A 73 -6.37 8.61 -9.01
N PHE A 74 -5.32 7.82 -8.81
CA PHE A 74 -4.07 8.24 -8.18
C PHE A 74 -2.94 8.22 -9.19
N LEU A 75 -2.09 9.25 -9.20
CA LEU A 75 -0.85 9.20 -9.96
C LEU A 75 0.11 8.22 -9.30
N ILE A 76 0.75 7.36 -10.10
CA ILE A 76 1.74 6.42 -9.60
C ILE A 76 3.05 6.51 -10.40
N SER A 77 4.19 6.29 -9.73
CA SER A 77 5.44 6.01 -10.42
C SER A 77 5.67 4.51 -10.49
N LEU A 78 6.15 4.08 -11.64
CA LEU A 78 6.76 2.78 -11.85
C LEU A 78 8.25 2.95 -11.58
N SER A 79 8.82 2.10 -10.73
CA SER A 79 10.28 2.07 -10.51
C SER A 79 11.07 1.58 -11.73
N ASP A 80 10.38 1.20 -12.82
CA ASP A 80 10.93 0.54 -13.99
C ASP A 80 10.32 1.11 -15.27
N SER A 81 11.13 1.81 -16.07
CA SER A 81 10.70 2.48 -17.30
C SER A 81 10.29 1.49 -18.40
N ASP A 82 10.93 0.32 -18.47
CA ASP A 82 10.65 -0.69 -19.49
C ASP A 82 9.30 -1.39 -19.24
N PHE A 83 8.90 -1.48 -17.96
CA PHE A 83 7.59 -1.96 -17.58
C PHE A 83 6.48 -0.95 -17.91
N ALA A 84 6.74 0.36 -17.85
CA ALA A 84 5.79 1.38 -18.28
C ALA A 84 5.42 1.15 -19.75
N ASP A 85 6.42 1.03 -20.63
CA ASP A 85 6.25 0.74 -22.06
C ASP A 85 5.56 -0.61 -22.34
N SER A 86 5.76 -1.61 -21.48
CA SER A 86 5.05 -2.88 -21.57
C SER A 86 3.59 -2.75 -21.12
N LEU A 87 3.30 -2.02 -20.05
CA LEU A 87 1.93 -1.71 -19.60
C LEU A 87 1.17 -0.94 -20.68
N VAL A 88 1.81 0.09 -21.23
CA VAL A 88 1.40 0.92 -22.37
C VAL A 88 0.91 0.08 -23.55
N ARG A 89 1.69 -0.93 -23.97
CA ARG A 89 1.37 -1.76 -25.14
C ARG A 89 0.29 -2.80 -24.89
N SER A 90 0.02 -3.09 -23.62
CA SER A 90 -0.86 -4.20 -23.24
C SER A 90 -2.33 -3.81 -23.22
N ASN A 91 -2.70 -2.52 -23.39
CA ASN A 91 -4.07 -2.02 -23.23
C ASN A 91 -4.77 -2.68 -22.04
N PHE A 92 -4.29 -2.41 -20.81
CA PHE A 92 -4.91 -2.90 -19.57
C PHE A 92 -6.31 -2.30 -19.29
N ILE A 93 -6.90 -1.66 -20.31
CA ILE A 93 -8.28 -1.19 -20.33
C ILE A 93 -9.18 -2.36 -19.97
N ILE A 94 -9.98 -2.18 -18.92
CA ILE A 94 -10.96 -3.16 -18.50
C ILE A 94 -12.10 -3.17 -19.52
N GLU A 95 -11.98 -3.99 -20.56
CA GLU A 95 -13.12 -4.37 -21.39
C GLU A 95 -14.02 -5.32 -20.57
N GLY A 96 -14.83 -4.75 -19.68
CA GLY A 96 -15.72 -5.53 -18.82
C GLY A 96 -16.58 -4.67 -17.90
N LYS A 97 -17.79 -5.16 -17.60
CA LYS A 97 -18.62 -4.58 -16.55
C LYS A 97 -17.95 -4.86 -15.21
N PHE A 98 -17.54 -3.81 -14.51
CA PHE A 98 -17.17 -3.93 -13.10
C PHE A 98 -18.37 -4.46 -12.33
N ASP A 99 -18.11 -5.40 -11.42
CA ASP A 99 -19.09 -5.75 -10.40
C ASP A 99 -19.16 -4.58 -9.42
N ASP A 100 -20.30 -3.88 -9.40
CA ASP A 100 -20.51 -2.72 -8.56
C ASP A 100 -20.47 -3.06 -7.06
N ASP A 101 -20.48 -4.35 -6.69
CA ASP A 101 -20.51 -4.82 -5.29
C ASP A 101 -19.11 -5.19 -4.75
N ILE A 102 -18.05 -4.93 -5.51
CA ILE A 102 -16.65 -5.12 -5.07
C ILE A 102 -15.78 -3.91 -5.39
N ILE A 103 -14.71 -3.74 -4.61
CA ILE A 103 -13.64 -2.78 -4.95
C ILE A 103 -12.77 -3.42 -6.03
N SER A 104 -12.65 -2.71 -7.15
CA SER A 104 -11.83 -3.12 -8.28
C SER A 104 -10.85 -2.02 -8.65
N TYR A 105 -9.80 -2.37 -9.40
CA TYR A 105 -8.77 -1.41 -9.77
C TYR A 105 -8.19 -1.66 -11.16
N GLU A 106 -7.63 -0.61 -11.74
CA GLU A 106 -6.91 -0.60 -13.00
C GLU A 106 -5.60 0.17 -12.85
N VAL A 107 -4.51 -0.38 -13.40
CA VAL A 107 -3.26 0.36 -13.60
C VAL A 107 -3.12 0.64 -15.08
N GLY A 108 -3.04 1.91 -15.45
CA GLY A 108 -3.05 2.33 -16.85
C GLY A 108 -2.65 3.78 -17.02
N TYR A 109 -2.91 4.34 -18.19
CA TYR A 109 -2.65 5.77 -18.43
C TYR A 109 -3.58 6.67 -17.63
N ILE A 110 -3.05 7.83 -17.30
CA ILE A 110 -3.82 8.93 -16.76
C ILE A 110 -5.01 9.26 -17.67
N SER A 111 -6.19 9.46 -17.06
CA SER A 111 -7.37 9.94 -17.77
C SER A 111 -7.16 11.34 -18.36
N ASP A 112 -7.83 11.65 -19.46
CA ASP A 112 -7.82 12.98 -20.06
C ASP A 112 -8.23 14.05 -19.04
N GLN A 113 -9.23 13.73 -18.22
CA GLN A 113 -9.73 14.60 -17.16
C GLN A 113 -8.62 14.88 -16.15
N PHE A 114 -7.96 13.84 -15.62
CA PHE A 114 -6.94 14.06 -14.60
C PHE A 114 -5.69 14.75 -15.17
N PHE A 115 -5.27 14.41 -16.38
CA PHE A 115 -4.17 15.06 -17.06
C PHE A 115 -4.41 16.56 -17.20
N GLU A 116 -5.59 16.95 -17.67
CA GLU A 116 -5.96 18.35 -17.83
C GLU A 116 -5.91 19.12 -16.49
N PHE A 117 -6.40 18.50 -15.40
CA PHE A 117 -6.29 19.12 -14.08
C PHE A 117 -4.82 19.31 -13.66
N ILE A 118 -3.95 18.34 -13.91
CA ILE A 118 -2.53 18.47 -13.57
C ILE A 118 -1.85 19.55 -14.42
N ASP A 119 -2.01 19.49 -15.74
CA ASP A 119 -1.37 20.38 -16.70
C ASP A 119 -1.70 21.85 -16.41
N ASN A 120 -2.99 22.16 -16.23
CA ASN A 120 -3.45 23.51 -15.93
C ASN A 120 -3.13 24.00 -14.52
N THR A 121 -2.87 23.12 -13.56
CA THR A 121 -2.65 23.51 -12.16
C THR A 121 -1.17 23.57 -11.78
N LEU A 122 -0.31 22.78 -12.44
CA LEU A 122 1.05 22.52 -12.00
C LEU A 122 2.15 22.81 -13.03
N ASN A 123 1.82 23.27 -14.26
CA ASN A 123 2.78 23.53 -15.34
C ASN A 123 3.74 22.34 -15.52
N PHE A 124 3.19 21.21 -15.97
CA PHE A 124 3.85 19.92 -15.93
C PHE A 124 4.46 19.58 -17.30
N ASP A 125 5.76 19.31 -17.37
CA ASP A 125 6.48 19.08 -18.65
C ASP A 125 6.32 17.66 -19.22
N TYR A 126 5.43 16.84 -18.65
CA TYR A 126 5.20 15.47 -19.11
C TYR A 126 4.01 15.41 -20.05
N SER A 127 4.14 14.63 -21.11
CA SER A 127 3.02 14.23 -21.95
C SER A 127 2.09 13.28 -21.21
N GLN A 128 0.81 13.26 -21.59
CA GLN A 128 -0.18 12.36 -21.02
C GLN A 128 0.25 10.88 -21.11
N SER A 129 0.89 10.49 -22.22
CA SER A 129 1.40 9.14 -22.44
C SER A 129 2.58 8.74 -21.54
N GLU A 130 3.16 9.66 -20.79
CA GLU A 130 4.25 9.36 -19.85
C GLU A 130 3.73 9.13 -18.42
N LEU A 131 2.43 9.31 -18.18
CA LEU A 131 1.84 9.27 -16.85
C LEU A 131 0.95 8.04 -16.66
N VAL A 132 1.26 7.32 -15.59
CA VAL A 132 0.55 6.10 -15.18
C VAL A 132 -0.24 6.39 -13.91
N THR A 133 -1.45 5.86 -13.84
CA THR A 133 -2.36 6.01 -12.70
C THR A 133 -2.87 4.67 -12.20
N LEU A 134 -3.29 4.67 -10.94
CA LEU A 134 -4.09 3.63 -10.32
C LEU A 134 -5.53 4.16 -10.18
N LYS A 135 -6.46 3.60 -10.96
CA LYS A 135 -7.90 3.87 -10.85
C LYS A 135 -8.52 2.84 -9.92
N ILE A 136 -9.29 3.30 -8.94
CA ILE A 136 -9.93 2.45 -7.93
C ILE A 136 -11.43 2.72 -7.95
N TYR A 137 -12.22 1.70 -8.29
CA TYR A 137 -13.65 1.80 -8.48
C TYR A 137 -14.42 1.40 -7.20
N ASN A 138 -15.62 1.95 -7.04
CA ASN A 138 -16.61 1.58 -6.00
C ASN A 138 -16.22 1.88 -4.55
N VAL A 139 -15.19 2.70 -4.30
CA VAL A 139 -14.70 3.01 -2.93
C VAL A 139 -15.81 3.57 -2.04
N ASN A 140 -16.47 4.63 -2.51
CA ASN A 140 -17.62 5.29 -1.87
C ASN A 140 -18.77 4.30 -1.57
N LYS A 141 -19.17 3.51 -2.57
CA LYS A 141 -20.29 2.56 -2.47
C LYS A 141 -20.01 1.47 -1.44
N ILE A 142 -18.84 0.85 -1.50
CA ILE A 142 -18.47 -0.29 -0.64
C ILE A 142 -18.13 0.14 0.80
N LEU A 143 -17.51 1.31 0.97
CA LEU A 143 -17.24 1.86 2.29
C LEU A 143 -18.43 2.61 2.89
N LYS A 144 -19.49 2.86 2.11
CA LYS A 144 -20.66 3.68 2.49
C LYS A 144 -20.23 5.06 3.00
N ILE A 145 -19.25 5.65 2.31
CA ILE A 145 -18.74 6.99 2.57
C ILE A 145 -19.04 7.87 1.37
N ARG A 146 -19.32 9.15 1.61
CA ARG A 146 -19.44 10.10 0.51
C ARG A 146 -18.06 10.62 0.14
N PHE A 147 -17.90 11.05 -1.10
CA PHE A 147 -16.62 11.59 -1.57
C PHE A 147 -16.27 12.94 -0.91
N ASP A 148 -17.28 13.67 -0.43
CA ASP A 148 -17.14 14.96 0.25
C ASP A 148 -16.94 14.82 1.77
N ASP A 149 -16.92 13.60 2.29
CA ASP A 149 -16.54 13.34 3.68
C ASP A 149 -15.04 13.63 3.87
N GLU A 150 -14.68 14.28 4.98
CA GLU A 150 -13.28 14.62 5.31
C GLU A 150 -12.36 13.38 5.30
N ASP A 151 -12.90 12.22 5.69
CA ASP A 151 -12.18 10.95 5.75
C ASP A 151 -12.02 10.23 4.40
N TYR A 152 -12.66 10.72 3.32
CA TYR A 152 -12.70 9.98 2.05
C TYR A 152 -11.31 9.74 1.47
N SER A 153 -10.51 10.81 1.39
CA SER A 153 -9.16 10.77 0.84
C SER A 153 -8.28 9.77 1.59
N ASP A 154 -8.33 9.78 2.92
CA ASP A 154 -7.56 8.86 3.76
C ASP A 154 -7.96 7.40 3.56
N LYS A 155 -9.27 7.12 3.44
CA LYS A 155 -9.78 5.77 3.20
C LYS A 155 -9.43 5.27 1.79
N ALA A 156 -9.58 6.12 0.77
CA ALA A 156 -9.20 5.80 -0.60
C ALA A 156 -7.69 5.53 -0.73
N THR A 157 -6.87 6.32 -0.02
CA THR A 157 -5.41 6.13 0.06
C THR A 157 -5.03 4.82 0.74
N GLY A 158 -5.74 4.44 1.80
CA GLY A 158 -5.54 3.14 2.46
C GLY A 158 -5.82 1.96 1.53
N ILE A 159 -6.87 2.06 0.70
CA ILE A 159 -7.18 1.07 -0.34
C ILE A 159 -6.09 1.06 -1.42
N ALA A 160 -5.65 2.23 -1.88
CA ALA A 160 -4.57 2.34 -2.87
C ALA A 160 -3.30 1.63 -2.39
N LYS A 161 -2.89 1.86 -1.14
CA LYS A 161 -1.72 1.19 -0.54
C LYS A 161 -1.91 -0.32 -0.39
N SER A 162 -3.14 -0.77 -0.12
CA SER A 162 -3.48 -2.20 -0.06
C SER A 162 -3.34 -2.88 -1.43
N ILE A 163 -3.78 -2.21 -2.49
CA ILE A 163 -3.61 -2.68 -3.88
C ILE A 163 -2.13 -2.71 -4.25
N ILE A 164 -1.37 -1.66 -3.92
CA ILE A 164 0.08 -1.59 -4.17
C ILE A 164 0.81 -2.74 -3.46
N PHE A 165 0.44 -3.03 -2.21
CA PHE A 165 0.97 -4.18 -1.47
C PHE A 165 0.70 -5.49 -2.22
N GLU A 166 -0.55 -5.70 -2.67
CA GLU A 166 -0.93 -6.93 -3.35
C GLU A 166 -0.19 -7.12 -4.69
N ILE A 167 -0.07 -6.05 -5.48
CA ILE A 167 0.71 -6.05 -6.72
C ILE A 167 2.17 -6.37 -6.40
N SER A 168 2.80 -5.67 -5.44
CA SER A 168 4.19 -5.92 -5.03
C SER A 168 4.40 -7.36 -4.54
N TYR A 169 3.48 -7.88 -3.73
CA TYR A 169 3.58 -9.24 -3.22
C TYR A 169 3.46 -10.30 -4.32
N LYS A 170 2.51 -10.14 -5.26
CA LYS A 170 2.24 -11.12 -6.32
C LYS A 170 3.21 -11.05 -7.49
N THR A 171 3.74 -9.87 -7.78
CA THR A 171 4.47 -9.58 -9.02
C THR A 171 5.87 -9.03 -8.81
N ASP A 172 6.25 -8.72 -7.57
CA ASP A 172 7.51 -8.04 -7.24
C ASP A 172 7.67 -6.65 -7.91
N ILE A 173 6.58 -6.07 -8.44
CA ILE A 173 6.55 -4.70 -8.98
C ILE A 173 6.30 -3.69 -7.86
N TYR A 174 7.10 -2.64 -7.83
CA TYR A 174 6.99 -1.57 -6.84
C TYR A 174 6.29 -0.36 -7.45
N LEU A 175 5.09 -0.08 -6.93
CA LEU A 175 4.33 1.11 -7.26
C LEU A 175 4.47 2.13 -6.12
N LYS A 176 4.49 3.41 -6.48
CA LYS A 176 4.51 4.53 -5.53
C LYS A 176 3.41 5.51 -5.89
N LEU A 177 2.58 5.87 -4.91
CA LEU A 177 1.70 7.03 -5.03
C LEU A 177 2.56 8.29 -5.12
N LEU A 178 2.39 9.04 -6.20
CA LEU A 178 3.09 10.30 -6.42
C LEU A 178 2.31 11.45 -5.80
N ASP A 179 2.99 12.26 -4.99
CA ASP A 179 2.52 13.59 -4.63
C ASP A 179 3.02 14.57 -5.69
N ILE A 180 2.11 15.00 -6.55
CA ILE A 180 2.42 15.86 -7.70
C ILE A 180 2.94 17.23 -7.25
N SER A 181 2.60 17.67 -6.03
CA SER A 181 3.14 18.91 -5.47
C SER A 181 4.63 18.83 -5.13
N ALA A 182 5.17 17.61 -5.04
CA ALA A 182 6.55 17.33 -4.65
C ALA A 182 7.42 16.74 -5.78
N VAL A 183 6.87 16.54 -6.99
CA VAL A 183 7.62 15.99 -8.13
C VAL A 183 8.70 16.98 -8.55
N LYS A 184 9.96 16.65 -8.24
CA LYS A 184 11.15 17.28 -8.80
C LYS A 184 11.65 16.43 -9.97
N LYS A 185 12.21 17.07 -10.99
CA LYS A 185 12.64 16.45 -12.27
C LYS A 185 13.74 15.37 -12.18
N ASP A 186 14.27 15.05 -11.00
CA ASP A 186 15.64 14.52 -10.89
C ASP A 186 15.79 13.09 -10.34
N GLU A 187 14.76 12.24 -10.36
CA GLU A 187 14.94 10.84 -9.95
C GLU A 187 14.97 9.90 -11.17
N GLU A 188 16.15 9.73 -11.75
CA GLU A 188 16.47 8.60 -12.63
C GLU A 188 16.35 7.30 -11.83
N HIS A 189 15.42 6.43 -12.21
CA HIS A 189 15.33 5.07 -11.70
C HIS A 189 15.87 4.09 -12.74
N SER A 190 16.78 3.21 -12.32
CA SER A 190 17.37 2.19 -13.20
C SER A 190 16.35 1.11 -13.51
N SER A 191 16.16 0.81 -14.80
CA SER A 191 15.27 -0.24 -15.27
C SER A 191 15.82 -1.65 -15.04
N LYS A 192 14.92 -2.62 -14.90
CA LYS A 192 15.21 -4.06 -14.97
C LYS A 192 14.12 -4.71 -15.80
N ASP A 193 14.51 -5.43 -16.85
CA ASP A 193 13.61 -6.17 -17.76
C ASP A 193 12.51 -6.99 -17.03
N LEU A 194 11.24 -6.61 -17.18
CA LEU A 194 10.08 -7.31 -16.57
C LEU A 194 8.89 -7.54 -17.54
N SER A 195 9.17 -7.83 -18.81
CA SER A 195 8.14 -8.09 -19.86
C SER A 195 7.16 -9.24 -19.56
N GLU A 196 7.43 -10.10 -18.57
CA GLU A 196 6.53 -11.20 -18.17
C GLU A 196 5.43 -10.79 -17.16
N HIS A 197 5.52 -9.63 -16.52
CA HIS A 197 4.68 -9.30 -15.35
C HIS A 197 3.33 -8.66 -15.69
N GLY A 198 3.14 -8.17 -16.92
CA GLY A 198 1.89 -7.54 -17.33
C GLY A 198 0.67 -8.45 -17.14
N LYS A 199 0.82 -9.76 -17.40
CA LYS A 199 -0.27 -10.74 -17.24
C LYS A 199 -0.69 -11.00 -15.79
N LEU A 200 0.12 -10.61 -14.80
CA LEU A 200 -0.15 -10.88 -13.38
C LEU A 200 -0.98 -9.78 -12.71
N ILE A 201 -1.08 -8.59 -13.31
CA ILE A 201 -1.92 -7.48 -12.82
C ILE A 201 -3.41 -7.67 -13.18
N ASP A 202 -3.76 -8.71 -13.94
CA ASP A 202 -5.15 -9.01 -14.32
C ASP A 202 -6.08 -9.37 -13.14
N ASN A 203 -5.56 -9.58 -11.94
CA ASN A 203 -6.38 -9.70 -10.72
C ASN A 203 -6.88 -8.33 -10.26
N LYS A 204 -7.90 -7.82 -10.94
CA LYS A 204 -8.48 -6.47 -10.80
C LYS A 204 -9.44 -6.31 -9.62
N ILE A 205 -9.47 -7.26 -8.69
CA ILE A 205 -10.36 -7.28 -7.52
C ILE A 205 -9.48 -7.24 -6.28
N LEU A 206 -9.75 -6.35 -5.34
CA LEU A 206 -9.11 -6.36 -4.03
C LEU A 206 -9.81 -7.41 -3.15
N PRO A 207 -9.19 -8.59 -2.90
CA PRO A 207 -9.86 -9.69 -2.21
C PRO A 207 -9.96 -9.47 -0.70
N SER A 208 -9.18 -8.52 -0.14
CA SER A 208 -8.91 -8.45 1.29
C SER A 208 -8.69 -7.01 1.77
N ARG A 209 -9.30 -6.63 2.90
CA ARG A 209 -8.95 -5.41 3.64
C ARG A 209 -7.83 -5.74 4.62
N TYR A 210 -6.60 -5.49 4.24
CA TYR A 210 -5.45 -5.63 5.14
C TYR A 210 -5.51 -4.60 6.28
N ASP A 211 -4.82 -4.90 7.37
CA ASP A 211 -4.65 -3.95 8.47
C ASP A 211 -3.96 -2.66 8.01
N LYS A 212 -4.53 -1.51 8.39
CA LYS A 212 -4.10 -0.19 7.94
C LYS A 212 -2.67 0.11 8.36
N ASP A 213 -2.30 -0.21 9.60
CA ASP A 213 -1.00 0.14 10.16
C ASP A 213 0.09 -0.75 9.57
N LEU A 214 -0.17 -2.05 9.40
CA LEU A 214 0.76 -2.96 8.75
C LEU A 214 1.08 -2.55 7.31
N ILE A 215 0.03 -2.23 6.53
CA ILE A 215 0.19 -1.76 5.15
C ILE A 215 0.93 -0.42 5.11
N GLN A 216 0.65 0.48 6.06
CA GLN A 216 1.34 1.77 6.12
C GLN A 216 2.85 1.61 6.38
N TYR A 217 3.25 0.72 7.30
CA TYR A 217 4.67 0.45 7.55
C TYR A 217 5.36 -0.22 6.36
N TYR A 218 4.71 -1.23 5.76
CA TYR A 218 5.22 -1.88 4.57
C TYR A 218 5.36 -0.90 3.40
N TYR A 219 4.31 -0.13 3.12
CA TYR A 219 4.31 0.87 2.05
C TYR A 219 5.43 1.88 2.27
N ARG A 220 5.65 2.37 3.49
CA ARG A 220 6.79 3.26 3.76
C ARG A 220 8.13 2.59 3.44
N ALA A 221 8.31 1.32 3.82
CA ALA A 221 9.57 0.60 3.63
C ALA A 221 9.91 0.38 2.15
N ILE A 222 8.94 0.02 1.30
CA ILE A 222 9.19 -0.19 -0.14
C ILE A 222 9.61 1.10 -0.87
N GLN A 223 9.27 2.27 -0.33
CA GLN A 223 9.64 3.57 -0.92
C GLN A 223 11.04 4.06 -0.53
N MET A 224 11.74 3.34 0.33
CA MET A 224 13.06 3.73 0.81
C MET A 224 14.15 3.20 -0.12
N ILE A 225 15.21 4.00 -0.28
CA ILE A 225 16.45 3.56 -0.94
C ILE A 225 17.06 2.41 -0.10
N PRO A 226 17.63 1.38 -0.75
CA PRO A 226 18.34 0.30 -0.06
C PRO A 226 19.32 0.83 0.98
N SER A 227 19.01 0.55 2.25
CA SER A 227 19.73 1.05 3.42
C SER A 227 19.34 0.24 4.65
N GLU A 228 20.10 0.35 5.73
CA GLU A 228 19.75 -0.24 7.03
C GLU A 228 18.40 0.29 7.52
N PHE A 229 18.04 1.53 7.17
CA PHE A 229 16.74 2.10 7.50
C PHE A 229 15.59 1.42 6.77
N GLN A 230 15.78 0.98 5.52
CA GLN A 230 14.77 0.19 4.80
C GLN A 230 14.54 -1.16 5.49
N TYR A 231 15.62 -1.83 5.91
CA TYR A 231 15.50 -3.06 6.70
C TYR A 231 14.68 -2.83 7.99
N LEU A 232 15.02 -1.78 8.74
CA LEU A 232 14.32 -1.42 9.97
C LEU A 232 12.85 -1.06 9.72
N ALA A 233 12.53 -0.40 8.61
CA ALA A 233 11.17 -0.06 8.24
C ALA A 233 10.32 -1.31 7.94
N PHE A 234 10.87 -2.32 7.28
CA PHE A 234 10.18 -3.62 7.13
C PHE A 234 10.06 -4.35 8.47
N TYR A 235 11.10 -4.31 9.30
CA TYR A 235 11.06 -4.92 10.64
C TYR A 235 9.96 -4.30 11.52
N GLN A 236 9.63 -3.03 11.31
CA GLN A 236 8.56 -2.34 12.04
C GLN A 236 7.17 -2.98 11.83
N VAL A 237 6.94 -3.67 10.70
CA VAL A 237 5.72 -4.47 10.45
C VAL A 237 5.58 -5.60 11.47
N LEU A 238 6.69 -6.15 11.97
CA LEU A 238 6.69 -7.15 13.03
C LEU A 238 6.50 -6.46 14.39
N GLU A 239 7.27 -5.41 14.65
CA GLU A 239 7.27 -4.71 15.94
C GLU A 239 5.88 -4.17 16.32
N CYS A 240 5.10 -3.68 15.34
CA CYS A 240 3.80 -3.07 15.63
C CYS A 240 2.76 -4.05 16.19
N ILE A 241 2.93 -5.37 15.99
CA ILE A 241 2.03 -6.40 16.52
C ILE A 241 2.62 -7.17 17.71
N PHE A 242 3.82 -6.80 18.18
CA PHE A 242 4.50 -7.51 19.27
C PHE A 242 3.66 -7.59 20.55
N ASP A 243 3.13 -6.46 21.00
CA ASP A 243 2.42 -6.41 22.28
C ASP A 243 1.06 -7.10 22.18
N GLU A 244 0.35 -6.96 21.06
CA GLU A 244 -0.93 -7.65 20.82
C GLU A 244 -0.73 -9.17 20.82
N VAL A 245 0.26 -9.68 20.09
CA VAL A 245 0.48 -11.12 20.01
C VAL A 245 0.96 -11.68 21.35
N PHE A 246 1.90 -11.01 22.00
CA PHE A 246 2.42 -11.42 23.29
C PHE A 246 1.34 -11.47 24.35
N LEU A 247 0.46 -10.46 24.40
CA LEU A 247 -0.69 -10.44 25.30
C LEU A 247 -1.68 -11.57 24.97
N SER A 248 -1.98 -11.77 23.69
CA SER A 248 -2.88 -12.83 23.22
C SER A 248 -2.39 -14.22 23.61
N GLU A 249 -1.09 -14.52 23.51
CA GLU A 249 -0.52 -15.81 23.91
C GLU A 249 -0.53 -15.95 25.43
N THR A 250 -0.14 -14.90 26.16
CA THR A 250 -0.20 -14.87 27.63
C THR A 250 -1.61 -15.17 28.14
N ILE A 251 -2.64 -14.55 27.56
CA ILE A 251 -4.04 -14.80 27.92
C ILE A 251 -4.44 -16.26 27.64
N GLN A 252 -4.02 -16.83 26.50
CA GLN A 252 -4.32 -18.22 26.16
C GLN A 252 -3.68 -19.21 27.14
N ASP A 253 -2.42 -18.98 27.53
CA ASP A 253 -1.73 -19.84 28.48
C ASP A 253 -2.34 -19.73 29.88
N LEU A 254 -2.66 -18.53 30.35
CA LEU A 254 -3.37 -18.35 31.62
C LEU A 254 -4.74 -19.02 31.60
N ARG A 255 -5.48 -18.92 30.49
CA ARG A 255 -6.78 -19.61 30.34
C ARG A 255 -6.62 -21.12 30.44
N ARG A 256 -5.62 -21.71 29.77
CA ARG A 256 -5.33 -23.15 29.86
C ARG A 256 -5.00 -23.60 31.28
N VAL A 257 -4.26 -22.78 32.03
CA VAL A 257 -3.97 -23.05 33.44
C VAL A 257 -5.25 -23.03 34.26
N ILE A 258 -6.09 -22.01 34.09
CA ILE A 258 -7.37 -21.88 34.81
C ILE A 258 -8.33 -23.04 34.49
N GLU A 259 -8.37 -23.49 33.24
CA GLU A 259 -9.20 -24.60 32.76
C GLU A 259 -8.64 -25.98 33.14
N SER A 260 -7.41 -26.05 33.67
CA SER A 260 -6.79 -27.32 34.03
C SER A 260 -7.49 -27.97 35.23
N SER A 261 -7.53 -29.31 35.26
CA SER A 261 -8.14 -30.08 36.35
C SER A 261 -7.44 -29.90 37.70
N TRP A 262 -6.24 -29.32 37.72
CA TRP A 262 -5.46 -29.06 38.92
C TRP A 262 -5.76 -27.69 39.53
N PHE A 263 -6.21 -26.73 38.72
CA PHE A 263 -6.49 -25.38 39.17
C PHE A 263 -7.82 -25.29 39.90
N ASN A 264 -7.86 -24.48 40.97
CA ASN A 264 -9.03 -24.31 41.82
C ASN A 264 -9.07 -22.87 42.30
N THR A 265 -10.11 -22.14 41.90
CA THR A 265 -10.30 -20.71 42.20
C THR A 265 -10.51 -20.42 43.68
N ASN A 266 -10.86 -21.42 44.48
CA ASN A 266 -11.08 -21.29 45.92
C ASN A 266 -9.81 -21.56 46.75
N LYS A 267 -8.67 -21.84 46.10
CA LYS A 267 -7.37 -22.03 46.76
C LYS A 267 -6.47 -20.83 46.48
N ASP A 268 -6.17 -20.07 47.51
CA ASP A 268 -5.29 -18.88 47.40
C ASP A 268 -3.90 -19.24 46.85
N GLU A 269 -3.35 -20.41 47.21
CA GLU A 269 -2.07 -20.91 46.67
C GLU A 269 -2.07 -20.99 45.13
N ASN A 270 -3.16 -21.50 44.54
CA ASN A 270 -3.28 -21.62 43.09
C ASN A 270 -3.36 -20.23 42.43
N MET A 271 -4.05 -19.28 43.08
CA MET A 271 -4.13 -17.90 42.62
C MET A 271 -2.76 -17.19 42.70
N GLU A 272 -2.00 -17.41 43.77
CA GLU A 272 -0.64 -16.90 43.90
C GLU A 272 0.30 -17.47 42.82
N GLU A 273 0.19 -18.76 42.50
CA GLU A 273 0.99 -19.36 41.43
C GLU A 273 0.65 -18.78 40.06
N LEU A 274 -0.63 -18.56 39.77
CA LEU A 274 -1.07 -17.92 38.53
C LEU A 274 -0.51 -16.48 38.42
N ILE A 275 -0.54 -15.72 39.52
CA ILE A 275 0.05 -14.37 39.57
C ILE A 275 1.56 -14.44 39.31
N LYS A 276 2.28 -15.39 39.92
CA LYS A 276 3.72 -15.58 39.71
C LYS A 276 4.05 -15.94 38.25
N ILE A 277 3.21 -16.74 37.59
CA ILE A 277 3.35 -17.06 36.16
C ILE A 277 3.20 -15.78 35.33
N PHE A 278 2.13 -15.01 35.58
CA PHE A 278 1.90 -13.75 34.88
C PHE A 278 3.04 -12.74 35.08
N GLU A 279 3.51 -12.56 36.32
CA GLU A 279 4.67 -11.71 36.62
C GLU A 279 5.92 -12.15 35.88
N ARG A 280 6.16 -13.46 35.78
CA ARG A 280 7.31 -14.02 35.06
C ARG A 280 7.24 -13.67 33.58
N TYR A 281 6.08 -13.86 32.94
CA TYR A 281 5.88 -13.49 31.54
C TYR A 281 6.03 -11.99 31.33
N SER A 282 5.47 -11.16 32.22
CA SER A 282 5.63 -9.71 32.14
C SER A 282 7.09 -9.24 32.27
N ARG A 283 7.92 -9.96 33.05
CA ARG A 283 9.36 -9.69 33.19
C ARG A 283 10.19 -10.22 32.02
N SER A 284 9.74 -11.28 31.33
CA SER A 284 10.46 -11.90 30.20
C SER A 284 10.17 -11.24 28.85
N LYS A 285 9.82 -9.95 28.82
CA LYS A 285 9.59 -9.15 27.60
C LYS A 285 10.89 -8.91 26.83
N ASN A 286 11.43 -9.97 26.23
CA ASN A 286 12.53 -9.86 25.29
C ASN A 286 11.93 -9.71 23.87
N ASP A 287 12.33 -8.67 23.16
CA ASP A 287 11.89 -8.44 21.78
C ASP A 287 12.19 -9.63 20.86
N ARG A 288 13.29 -10.36 21.12
CA ARG A 288 13.62 -11.59 20.40
C ARG A 288 12.54 -12.68 20.57
N GLU A 289 12.00 -12.82 21.78
CA GLU A 289 10.93 -13.78 22.06
C GLU A 289 9.62 -13.32 21.39
N LYS A 290 9.31 -12.02 21.47
CA LYS A 290 8.17 -11.43 20.75
C LYS A 290 8.26 -11.67 19.24
N THR A 291 9.45 -11.55 18.66
CA THR A 291 9.70 -11.88 17.25
C THR A 291 9.42 -13.34 16.96
N ARG A 292 9.93 -14.28 17.78
CA ARG A 292 9.64 -15.73 17.62
C ARG A 292 8.14 -16.01 17.65
N ILE A 293 7.44 -15.41 18.59
CA ILE A 293 6.00 -15.57 18.79
C ILE A 293 5.21 -15.05 17.57
N VAL A 294 5.56 -13.88 17.04
CA VAL A 294 4.97 -13.34 15.80
C VAL A 294 5.22 -14.29 14.62
N LEU A 295 6.43 -14.82 14.49
CA LEU A 295 6.76 -15.79 13.44
C LEU A 295 5.94 -17.08 13.59
N ASP A 296 5.76 -17.59 14.81
CA ASP A 296 4.97 -18.80 15.01
C ASP A 296 3.50 -18.59 14.62
N LYS A 297 2.93 -17.46 15.04
CA LYS A 297 1.52 -17.16 14.80
C LYS A 297 1.20 -16.80 13.34
N TYR A 298 2.00 -15.93 12.72
CA TYR A 298 1.67 -15.33 11.43
C TYR A 298 2.64 -15.70 10.30
N PHE A 299 3.86 -16.15 10.57
CA PHE A 299 4.75 -16.62 9.51
C PHE A 299 4.56 -18.12 9.21
N LYS A 300 4.54 -18.96 10.24
CA LYS A 300 4.33 -20.41 10.09
C LYS A 300 2.87 -20.75 9.82
N GLY A 301 1.95 -20.16 10.59
CA GLY A 301 0.51 -20.42 10.48
C GLY A 301 0.15 -21.90 10.72
N GLN A 302 -1.10 -22.27 10.38
CA GLN A 302 -1.60 -23.63 10.52
C GLN A 302 -1.56 -24.40 9.20
N VAL A 303 -0.37 -24.54 8.61
CA VAL A 303 -0.20 -25.20 7.30
C VAL A 303 0.56 -26.51 7.44
N ARG A 304 0.24 -27.51 6.60
CA ARG A 304 1.00 -28.76 6.54
C ARG A 304 2.44 -28.51 6.08
N LYS A 305 3.36 -29.35 6.54
CA LYS A 305 4.82 -29.18 6.38
C LYS A 305 5.24 -29.00 4.92
N GLU A 306 4.68 -29.79 4.00
CA GLU A 306 5.02 -29.73 2.58
C GLU A 306 4.58 -28.41 1.93
N ALA A 307 3.37 -27.95 2.24
CA ALA A 307 2.85 -26.67 1.77
C ALA A 307 3.60 -25.49 2.39
N TYR A 308 4.01 -25.61 3.66
CA TYR A 308 4.84 -24.62 4.33
C TYR A 308 6.17 -24.39 3.62
N TYR A 309 6.88 -25.46 3.21
CA TYR A 309 8.13 -25.29 2.47
C TYR A 309 7.94 -24.76 1.07
N LEU A 310 6.93 -25.24 0.35
CA LEU A 310 6.66 -24.77 -1.01
C LEU A 310 6.35 -23.27 -1.04
N SER A 311 5.52 -22.81 -0.09
CA SER A 311 5.13 -21.40 0.03
C SER A 311 6.22 -20.48 0.58
N ASN A 312 7.30 -21.03 1.17
CA ASN A 312 8.43 -20.29 1.72
C ASN A 312 9.76 -20.62 1.01
N ARG A 313 9.68 -21.08 -0.25
CA ARG A 313 10.87 -21.44 -1.05
C ARG A 313 11.82 -20.26 -1.23
N ASP A 314 11.29 -19.06 -1.45
CA ASP A 314 12.12 -17.86 -1.66
C ASP A 314 12.89 -17.47 -0.40
N ILE A 315 12.22 -17.50 0.77
CA ILE A 315 12.84 -17.26 2.07
C ILE A 315 13.92 -18.31 2.35
N THR A 316 13.63 -19.59 2.07
CA THR A 316 14.62 -20.66 2.17
C THR A 316 15.85 -20.37 1.29
N ASN A 317 15.64 -19.97 0.04
CA ASN A 317 16.72 -19.65 -0.89
C ASN A 317 17.57 -18.46 -0.39
N ILE A 318 16.93 -17.42 0.12
CA ILE A 318 17.60 -16.26 0.73
C ILE A 318 18.45 -16.68 1.94
N LEU A 319 17.90 -17.47 2.85
CA LEU A 319 18.62 -17.96 4.04
C LEU A 319 19.78 -18.89 3.68
N LYS A 320 19.65 -19.70 2.62
CA LYS A 320 20.75 -20.52 2.07
C LYS A 320 21.86 -19.62 1.48
N LYS A 321 21.52 -18.55 0.75
CA LYS A 321 22.49 -17.55 0.24
C LYS A 321 23.26 -16.88 1.39
N LEU A 322 22.58 -16.52 2.48
CA LEU A 322 23.19 -16.00 3.70
C LEU A 322 23.98 -17.05 4.52
N LYS A 323 23.98 -18.32 4.09
CA LYS A 323 24.60 -19.46 4.79
C LYS A 323 24.09 -19.61 6.24
N LYS A 324 22.85 -19.20 6.51
CA LYS A 324 22.23 -19.31 7.85
C LYS A 324 21.54 -20.65 8.05
N ILE A 325 21.09 -21.28 6.97
CA ILE A 325 20.52 -22.63 6.98
C ILE A 325 21.24 -23.53 5.98
N LYS A 326 21.22 -24.84 6.23
CA LYS A 326 21.80 -25.86 5.35
C LYS A 326 20.71 -26.62 4.59
N LYS A 327 19.58 -26.88 5.25
CA LYS A 327 18.45 -27.65 4.71
C LYS A 327 17.14 -26.89 4.91
N GLU A 328 16.13 -27.24 4.12
CA GLU A 328 14.76 -26.66 4.25
C GLU A 328 14.16 -26.92 5.63
N ASP A 329 14.45 -28.07 6.24
CA ASP A 329 13.96 -28.40 7.57
C ASP A 329 14.43 -27.43 8.66
N ASP A 330 15.55 -26.74 8.46
CA ASP A 330 16.04 -25.73 9.40
C ASP A 330 15.11 -24.51 9.49
N LEU A 331 14.22 -24.29 8.51
CA LEU A 331 13.26 -23.18 8.53
C LEU A 331 12.18 -23.36 9.62
N ASN A 332 11.91 -24.60 10.05
CA ASN A 332 10.97 -24.84 11.16
C ASN A 332 11.48 -24.35 12.51
N ASP A 333 12.79 -24.13 12.63
CA ASP A 333 13.38 -23.55 13.82
C ASP A 333 13.15 -22.03 13.80
N LEU A 334 11.97 -21.63 14.26
CA LEU A 334 11.57 -20.23 14.31
C LEU A 334 12.40 -19.43 15.32
N GLN A 335 12.99 -20.08 16.32
CA GLN A 335 13.92 -19.41 17.23
C GLN A 335 15.16 -18.96 16.44
N LYS A 336 15.72 -19.87 15.64
CA LYS A 336 16.85 -19.54 14.77
C LYS A 336 16.50 -18.45 13.77
N LEU A 337 15.31 -18.48 13.16
CA LEU A 337 14.87 -17.41 12.27
C LEU A 337 14.74 -16.06 13.00
N ALA A 338 14.13 -16.07 14.20
CA ALA A 338 14.01 -14.89 15.04
C ALA A 338 15.37 -14.32 15.42
N ASP A 339 16.34 -15.16 15.79
CA ASP A 339 17.71 -14.76 16.09
C ASP A 339 18.37 -14.08 14.88
N ILE A 340 18.22 -14.65 13.67
CA ILE A 340 18.81 -14.09 12.44
C ILE A 340 18.31 -12.67 12.18
N ILE A 341 16.99 -12.45 12.22
CA ILE A 341 16.40 -11.14 11.91
C ILE A 341 16.60 -10.13 13.04
N TYR A 342 16.54 -10.58 14.30
CA TYR A 342 16.76 -9.72 15.45
C TYR A 342 18.22 -9.30 15.59
N ASP A 343 19.16 -10.22 15.42
CA ASP A 343 20.59 -9.91 15.48
C ASP A 343 20.98 -8.92 14.37
N TYR A 344 20.40 -9.06 13.17
CA TYR A 344 20.63 -8.11 12.09
C TYR A 344 20.02 -6.72 12.39
N ARG A 345 18.81 -6.69 12.95
CA ARG A 345 18.19 -5.44 13.46
C ARG A 345 19.11 -4.73 14.45
N CYS A 346 19.68 -5.48 15.41
CA CYS A 346 20.65 -4.95 16.37
C CYS A 346 21.88 -4.37 15.67
N LYS A 347 22.42 -5.03 14.64
CA LYS A 347 23.54 -4.52 13.84
C LYS A 347 23.21 -3.20 13.14
N CYS A 348 22.00 -3.06 12.61
CA CYS A 348 21.53 -1.82 11.98
C CYS A 348 21.42 -0.66 12.98
N THR A 349 21.07 -0.93 14.25
CA THR A 349 20.86 0.12 15.27
C THR A 349 22.09 0.43 16.11
N HIS A 350 23.04 -0.49 16.23
CA HIS A 350 24.22 -0.35 17.09
C HIS A 350 25.47 0.01 16.27
N SER A 351 25.47 1.20 15.66
CA SER A 351 26.73 1.86 15.27
C SER A 351 27.48 2.25 16.56
N ASN A 352 28.69 1.72 16.76
CA ASN A 352 29.53 2.03 17.92
C ASN A 352 29.66 3.56 18.14
N ARG A 353 29.07 4.09 19.22
CA ARG A 353 29.12 5.51 19.62
C ARG A 353 30.53 6.05 19.94
N ALA A 354 31.57 5.21 19.85
CA ALA A 354 32.94 5.59 20.19
C ALA A 354 33.66 6.42 19.11
N PHE A 355 33.11 6.55 17.89
CA PHE A 355 33.69 7.38 16.83
C PHE A 355 32.61 8.25 16.16
N PRO A 356 32.82 9.59 16.02
CA PRO A 356 31.80 10.53 15.57
C PRO A 356 31.60 10.57 14.04
N PHE A 357 32.26 9.71 13.28
CA PHE A 357 31.98 9.50 11.88
C PHE A 357 31.22 8.19 11.73
N ARG A 358 30.00 8.26 11.15
CA ARG A 358 29.25 7.08 10.70
C ARG A 358 30.20 6.24 9.84
N THR A 359 30.68 5.12 10.38
CA THR A 359 31.17 4.05 9.52
C THR A 359 29.93 3.43 8.90
N GLU A 360 29.91 3.46 7.58
CA GLU A 360 28.98 2.71 6.73
C GLU A 360 28.74 1.29 7.28
N PHE A 361 27.57 0.72 7.00
CA PHE A 361 27.28 -0.69 7.23
C PHE A 361 28.54 -1.56 7.12
N GLN A 362 28.90 -2.29 8.18
CA GLN A 362 30.14 -3.07 8.19
C GLN A 362 30.10 -4.31 7.28
N GLY A 363 28.94 -4.65 6.72
CA GLY A 363 28.80 -5.71 5.70
C GLY A 363 28.83 -5.16 4.28
N SER A 364 28.74 -6.03 3.27
CA SER A 364 28.65 -5.59 1.88
C SER A 364 27.24 -5.07 1.54
N SER A 365 27.13 -4.16 0.56
CA SER A 365 25.82 -3.73 0.01
C SER A 365 24.97 -4.93 -0.43
N GLU A 366 25.62 -5.95 -1.01
CA GLU A 366 24.98 -7.21 -1.39
C GLU A 366 24.40 -7.96 -0.18
N GLU A 367 25.13 -8.04 0.95
CA GLU A 367 24.60 -8.67 2.16
C GLU A 367 23.36 -7.91 2.67
N LEU A 368 23.41 -6.58 2.69
CA LEU A 368 22.29 -5.73 3.10
C LEU A 368 21.05 -5.94 2.24
N GLU A 369 21.19 -5.94 0.92
CA GLU A 369 20.09 -6.20 -0.01
C GLU A 369 19.45 -7.58 0.22
N ILE A 370 20.27 -8.60 0.49
CA ILE A 370 19.77 -9.94 0.80
C ILE A 370 18.97 -9.95 2.11
N TYR A 371 19.39 -9.24 3.15
CA TYR A 371 18.62 -9.11 4.40
C TYR A 371 17.35 -8.26 4.22
N ILE A 372 17.38 -7.19 3.41
CA ILE A 372 16.19 -6.40 3.07
C ILE A 372 15.17 -7.31 2.36
N SER A 373 15.62 -8.09 1.39
CA SER A 373 14.77 -9.07 0.69
C SER A 373 14.18 -10.11 1.67
N LEU A 374 14.98 -10.61 2.61
CA LEU A 374 14.52 -11.55 3.65
C LEU A 374 13.39 -10.95 4.49
N ILE A 375 13.61 -9.78 5.09
CA ILE A 375 12.62 -9.18 5.99
C ILE A 375 11.38 -8.71 5.24
N LYS A 376 11.52 -8.24 3.98
CA LYS A 376 10.40 -7.93 3.10
C LYS A 376 9.49 -9.15 2.92
N LYS A 377 10.04 -10.31 2.53
CA LYS A 377 9.26 -11.53 2.33
C LYS A 377 8.60 -12.04 3.61
N ILE A 378 9.27 -11.89 4.76
CA ILE A 378 8.67 -12.23 6.06
C ILE A 378 7.51 -11.29 6.39
N ALA A 379 7.69 -9.97 6.20
CA ALA A 379 6.64 -8.97 6.44
C ALA A 379 5.41 -9.22 5.55
N GLU A 380 5.60 -9.53 4.26
CA GLU A 380 4.51 -9.89 3.36
C GLU A 380 3.67 -11.06 3.87
N LYS A 381 4.33 -12.13 4.33
CA LYS A 381 3.62 -13.29 4.89
C LYS A 381 2.86 -12.96 6.15
N ILE A 382 3.45 -12.14 7.02
CA ILE A 382 2.79 -11.69 8.25
C ILE A 382 1.54 -10.89 7.93
N ILE A 383 1.61 -9.93 7.01
CA ILE A 383 0.47 -9.10 6.60
C ILE A 383 -0.69 -9.95 6.07
N ILE A 384 -0.38 -10.90 5.18
CA ILE A 384 -1.39 -11.79 4.59
C ILE A 384 -2.06 -12.67 5.65
N ASN A 385 -1.27 -13.25 6.56
CA ASN A 385 -1.79 -14.17 7.56
C ASN A 385 -2.44 -13.46 8.75
N TYR A 386 -2.06 -12.23 9.04
CA TYR A 386 -2.73 -11.39 10.04
C TYR A 386 -4.19 -11.14 9.64
N HIS A 387 -4.43 -10.82 8.36
CA HIS A 387 -5.78 -10.59 7.83
C HIS A 387 -6.70 -11.81 7.98
N ASN A 388 -6.20 -13.02 7.69
CA ASN A 388 -6.98 -14.26 7.72
C ASN A 388 -7.51 -14.66 9.12
N LYS A 389 -7.14 -13.93 10.18
CA LYS A 389 -7.62 -14.16 11.55
C LYS A 389 -8.80 -13.27 11.94
N GLU A 390 -8.98 -12.13 11.25
CA GLU A 390 -10.08 -11.19 11.48
C GLU A 390 -11.31 -11.46 10.60
N SER A 391 -11.18 -12.33 9.59
CA SER A 391 -12.27 -12.87 8.77
C SER A 391 -12.74 -14.21 9.33
#